data_AF-A0A0F9G631-F1
#
_entry.id   AF-A0A0F9G631-F1
#
_cell.length_a   1.000
_cell.length_b   1.000
_cell.length_c   1.000
_cell.angle_alpha   90.00
_cell.angle_beta   90.00
_cell.angle_gamma   90.00
#
_symmetry.space_group_name_H-M   'P 1'
#
loop_
_entity.id
_entity.type
_entity.pdbx_description
1 polymer ?
#
loop_
_entity_poly.entity_id
_entity_poly.type
_entity_poly.pdbx_seq_one_letter_code
_entity_poly.pdbx_strand_id
1 'polypeptide(L)'
;AYLLLAEKMEELKIQGGAFNFSNEIQVTVLELVDKIIKLMGSDLKPKILNKATNEIKHQYLSAKKAREILGWRPKQTLEEGLGRTIKWYGGFLTEGE
;
A
#
# COMPACT_ATOMS: atom_id res chain seq x y z
N ALA A 1 5.24 7.72 8.78
CA ALA A 1 4.95 6.57 9.65
C ALA A 1 6.15 6.29 10.55
N TYR A 2 7.28 5.85 9.97
CA TYR A 2 8.48 5.51 10.76
C TYR A 2 9.12 6.70 11.48
N LEU A 3 9.19 7.88 10.86
CA LEU A 3 9.66 9.10 11.54
C LEU A 3 8.81 9.43 12.77
N LEU A 4 7.49 9.47 12.63
CA LEU A 4 6.58 9.66 13.77
C LEU A 4 6.77 8.61 14.87
N LEU A 5 6.95 7.33 14.51
CA LEU A 5 7.22 6.29 15.49
C LEU A 5 8.53 6.56 16.23
N ALA A 6 9.60 6.92 15.51
CA ALA A 6 10.90 7.24 16.10
C ALA A 6 10.82 8.46 17.02
N GLU A 7 10.17 9.54 16.57
CA GLU A 7 9.93 10.77 17.35
C GLU A 7 9.18 10.48 18.65
N LYS A 8 8.20 9.57 18.62
CA LYS A 8 7.36 9.23 19.77
C LYS A 8 7.89 8.11 20.65
N MET A 9 8.99 7.46 20.25
CA MET A 9 9.46 6.23 20.89
C MET A 9 9.91 6.47 22.34
N GLU A 10 10.73 7.49 22.54
CA GLU A 10 11.27 7.86 23.86
C GLU A 10 10.19 8.52 24.73
N GLU A 11 9.46 9.49 24.17
CA GLU A 11 8.39 10.25 24.85
C GLU A 11 7.33 9.32 25.47
N LEU A 12 6.89 8.31 24.70
CA LEU A 12 5.83 7.40 25.12
C LEU A 12 6.37 6.11 25.77
N LYS A 13 7.69 5.93 25.85
CA LYS A 13 8.35 4.71 26.38
C LYS A 13 7.84 3.42 25.74
N ILE A 14 7.76 3.40 24.41
CA ILE A 14 7.18 2.29 23.62
C ILE A 14 8.23 1.44 22.89
N GLN A 15 9.50 1.52 23.30
CA GLN A 15 10.61 0.74 22.76
C GLN A 15 10.28 -0.78 22.79
N GLY A 16 10.70 -1.52 21.76
CA GLY A 16 10.42 -2.95 21.63
C GLY A 16 8.98 -3.30 21.20
N GLY A 17 8.08 -2.32 21.10
CA GLY A 17 6.72 -2.51 20.62
C GLY A 17 6.65 -2.64 19.09
N ALA A 18 5.89 -3.63 18.60
CA ALA A 18 5.55 -3.73 17.18
C ALA A 18 4.38 -2.81 16.81
N PHE A 19 4.43 -2.22 15.60
CA PHE A 19 3.39 -1.36 15.04
C PHE A 19 3.16 -1.72 13.57
N ASN A 20 1.89 -1.89 13.21
CA ASN A 20 1.46 -1.97 11.83
C ASN A 20 1.08 -0.58 11.33
N PHE A 21 1.56 -0.24 10.14
CA PHE A 21 1.14 0.94 9.39
C PHE A 21 0.46 0.47 8.11
N SER A 22 -0.82 0.77 7.98
CA SER A 22 -1.63 0.28 6.88
C SER A 22 -2.77 1.25 6.61
N ASN A 23 -3.27 1.22 5.38
CA ASN A 23 -4.50 1.91 5.00
C ASN A 23 -5.75 1.15 5.49
N GLU A 24 -5.60 -0.09 6.00
CA GLU A 24 -6.68 -0.99 6.44
C GLU A 24 -7.73 -1.30 5.37
N ILE A 25 -7.42 -0.99 4.11
CA ILE A 25 -8.24 -1.31 2.95
C ILE A 25 -7.95 -2.77 2.60
N GLN A 26 -9.01 -3.57 2.48
CA GLN A 26 -8.96 -4.88 1.86
C GLN A 26 -9.24 -4.71 0.37
N VAL A 27 -8.30 -5.11 -0.47
CA VAL A 27 -8.43 -5.05 -1.93
C VAL A 27 -7.95 -6.39 -2.50
N THR A 28 -8.74 -6.96 -3.39
CA THR A 28 -8.35 -8.16 -4.12
C THR A 28 -7.37 -7.81 -5.23
N VAL A 29 -6.62 -8.81 -5.71
CA VAL A 29 -5.72 -8.63 -6.85
C VAL A 29 -6.48 -8.15 -8.09
N LEU A 30 -7.68 -8.69 -8.35
CA LEU A 30 -8.51 -8.29 -9.48
C LEU A 30 -8.92 -6.81 -9.39
N GLU A 31 -9.43 -6.36 -8.25
CA GLU A 31 -9.80 -4.96 -8.05
C GLU A 31 -8.61 -4.01 -8.19
N LEU A 32 -7.44 -4.42 -7.70
CA LEU A 32 -6.21 -3.62 -7.84
C LEU A 32 -5.78 -3.50 -9.30
N VAL A 33 -5.79 -4.62 -10.04
CA VAL A 33 -5.44 -4.65 -11.47
C VAL A 33 -6.44 -3.82 -12.28
N ASP A 34 -7.74 -3.95 -12.03
CA ASP A 34 -8.77 -3.16 -12.72
C ASP A 34 -8.61 -1.65 -12.45
N LYS A 35 -8.28 -1.26 -11.20
CA LYS A 35 -7.96 0.14 -10.87
C LYS A 35 -6.76 0.65 -11.65
N ILE A 36 -5.69 -0.14 -11.76
CA ILE A 36 -4.49 0.22 -12.52
C ILE A 36 -4.83 0.38 -14.01
N ILE A 37 -5.49 -0.60 -14.63
CA ILE A 37 -5.90 -0.55 -16.05
C ILE A 37 -6.73 0.69 -16.34
N LYS A 38 -7.72 0.99 -15.48
CA LYS A 38 -8.56 2.18 -15.60
C LYS A 38 -7.74 3.47 -15.49
N LEU A 39 -6.84 3.58 -14.51
CA LEU A 39 -6.00 4.76 -14.31
C LEU A 39 -5.01 4.98 -15.46
N MET A 40 -4.55 3.90 -16.10
CA MET A 40 -3.70 3.96 -17.28
C MET A 40 -4.47 4.27 -18.58
N GLY A 41 -5.81 4.25 -18.55
CA GLY A 41 -6.63 4.41 -19.76
C GLY A 41 -6.44 3.26 -20.77
N SER A 42 -6.09 2.07 -20.29
CA SER A 42 -5.78 0.90 -21.12
C SER A 42 -7.01 0.00 -21.33
N ASP A 43 -7.02 -0.75 -22.43
CA ASP A 43 -8.01 -1.76 -22.77
C ASP A 43 -7.59 -3.20 -22.42
N LEU A 44 -6.41 -3.35 -21.79
CA LEU A 44 -5.86 -4.63 -21.37
C LEU A 44 -6.87 -5.45 -20.54
N LYS A 45 -6.79 -6.77 -20.69
CA LYS A 45 -7.59 -7.73 -19.92
C LYS A 45 -6.68 -8.64 -19.10
N PRO A 46 -6.91 -8.75 -17.77
CA PRO A 46 -6.10 -9.64 -16.95
C PRO A 46 -6.32 -11.10 -17.36
N LYS A 47 -5.23 -11.86 -17.44
CA LYS A 47 -5.27 -13.31 -17.68
C LYS A 47 -5.03 -14.06 -16.37
N ILE A 48 -6.03 -14.81 -15.91
CA ILE A 48 -5.92 -15.60 -14.69
C ILE A 48 -5.31 -16.97 -15.01
N LEU A 49 -4.06 -17.16 -14.61
CA LEU A 49 -3.31 -18.38 -14.90
C LEU A 49 -3.51 -19.48 -13.86
N ASN A 50 -3.88 -19.13 -12.63
CA ASN A 50 -4.08 -20.07 -11.52
C ASN A 50 -2.88 -21.02 -11.26
N LYS A 51 -1.65 -20.48 -11.30
CA LYS A 51 -0.41 -21.25 -11.13
C LYS A 51 0.32 -21.00 -9.81
N ALA A 52 -0.05 -19.96 -9.06
CA ALA A 52 0.58 -19.64 -7.80
C ALA A 52 0.19 -20.67 -6.73
N THR A 53 1.17 -21.17 -5.98
CA THR A 53 0.99 -22.13 -4.89
C THR A 53 1.55 -21.54 -3.60
N ASN A 54 1.00 -21.94 -2.45
CA ASN A 54 1.42 -21.49 -1.12
C ASN A 54 1.23 -19.99 -0.81
N GLU A 55 0.29 -19.33 -1.49
CA GLU A 55 -0.06 -17.93 -1.22
C GLU A 55 -0.97 -17.77 0.00
N ILE A 56 -0.78 -16.68 0.75
CA ILE A 56 -1.71 -16.29 1.83
C ILE A 56 -2.97 -15.71 1.19
N LYS A 57 -4.11 -16.38 1.38
CA LYS A 57 -5.39 -16.01 0.73
C LYS A 57 -5.92 -14.63 1.14
N HIS A 58 -5.79 -14.28 2.41
CA HIS A 58 -6.31 -13.03 2.97
C HIS A 58 -5.23 -12.39 3.82
N GLN A 59 -4.66 -11.29 3.32
CA GLN A 59 -3.62 -10.54 4.01
C GLN A 59 -4.04 -9.08 4.16
N TYR A 60 -4.25 -8.65 5.39
CA TYR A 60 -4.52 -7.27 5.76
C TYR A 60 -4.00 -7.02 7.17
N LEU A 61 -3.69 -5.76 7.47
CA LEU A 61 -3.13 -5.35 8.75
C LEU A 61 -4.11 -4.40 9.43
N SER A 62 -4.16 -4.45 10.77
CA SER A 62 -4.80 -3.39 11.56
C SER A 62 -3.77 -2.34 11.94
N ALA A 63 -4.06 -1.07 11.65
CA ALA A 63 -3.31 0.09 12.11
C ALA A 63 -3.89 0.70 13.40
N LYS A 64 -4.78 -0.02 14.10
CA LYS A 64 -5.44 0.43 15.34
C LYS A 64 -4.43 0.95 16.37
N LYS A 65 -3.38 0.18 16.66
CA LYS A 65 -2.34 0.57 17.62
C LYS A 65 -1.63 1.86 17.22
N ALA A 66 -1.31 2.02 15.93
CA ALA A 66 -0.68 3.24 15.44
C ALA A 66 -1.62 4.46 15.54
N ARG A 67 -2.91 4.28 15.28
CA ARG A 67 -3.92 5.34 15.47
C ARG A 67 -4.07 5.74 16.93
N GLU A 68 -4.21 4.77 17.83
CA GLU A 68 -4.53 5.03 19.24
C GLU A 68 -3.33 5.59 20.02
N ILE A 69 -2.13 5.05 19.77
CA ILE A 69 -0.93 5.44 20.53
C ILE A 69 -0.21 6.63 19.90
N LEU A 70 -0.10 6.65 18.57
CA LEU A 70 0.70 7.66 17.87
C LEU A 70 -0.15 8.77 17.25
N GLY A 71 -1.48 8.66 17.27
CA GLY A 71 -2.37 9.53 16.48
C GLY A 71 -2.18 9.36 14.97
N TRP A 72 -1.47 8.31 14.52
CA TRP A 72 -1.09 8.17 13.13
C TRP A 72 -2.27 7.75 12.27
N ARG A 73 -2.43 8.39 11.10
CA ARG A 73 -3.36 7.98 10.05
C ARG A 73 -2.68 8.03 8.69
N PRO A 74 -3.06 7.15 7.74
CA PRO A 74 -2.59 7.27 6.37
C PRO A 74 -3.04 8.60 5.79
N LYS A 75 -2.14 9.27 5.06
CA LYS A 75 -2.42 10.57 4.43
C LYS A 75 -2.76 10.48 2.96
N GLN A 76 -2.59 9.31 2.34
CA GLN A 76 -2.72 9.12 0.90
C GLN A 76 -3.68 7.97 0.64
N THR A 77 -4.55 8.15 -0.34
CA THR A 77 -5.47 7.09 -0.79
C THR A 77 -4.74 6.09 -1.69
N LEU A 78 -5.37 4.94 -1.94
CA LEU A 78 -4.84 3.96 -2.89
C LEU A 78 -4.76 4.57 -4.29
N GLU A 79 -5.80 5.27 -4.73
CA GLU A 79 -5.90 5.91 -6.04
C GLU A 79 -4.81 6.98 -6.25
N GLU A 80 -4.57 7.83 -5.25
CA GLU A 80 -3.49 8.83 -5.30
C GLU A 80 -2.11 8.16 -5.41
N GLY A 81 -1.88 7.10 -4.64
CA GLY A 81 -0.65 6.32 -4.69
C GLY A 81 -0.44 5.68 -6.07
N LEU A 82 -1.45 4.99 -6.59
CA LEU A 82 -1.41 4.36 -7.91
C LEU A 82 -1.15 5.38 -9.02
N GLY A 83 -1.82 6.53 -9.01
CA GLY A 83 -1.59 7.58 -10.02
C GLY A 83 -0.13 8.08 -10.03
N ARG A 84 0.48 8.26 -8.87
CA ARG A 84 1.90 8.63 -8.76
C ARG A 84 2.83 7.52 -9.25
N THR A 85 2.55 6.27 -8.88
CA THR A 85 3.33 5.11 -9.31
C THR A 85 3.27 4.94 -10.83
N ILE A 86 2.09 5.05 -11.44
CA ILE A 86 1.92 4.97 -12.90
C ILE A 86 2.73 6.08 -13.59
N LYS A 87 2.62 7.33 -13.12
CA LYS A 87 3.40 8.45 -13.65
C LYS A 87 4.91 8.19 -13.58
N TRP A 88 5.37 7.67 -12.44
CA TRP A 88 6.78 7.36 -12.24
C TRP A 88 7.28 6.29 -13.22
N TYR A 89 6.54 5.17 -13.36
CA TYR A 89 6.88 4.14 -14.34
C TYR A 89 6.83 4.66 -15.77
N GLY A 90 5.88 5.55 -16.09
CA GLY A 90 5.79 6.20 -17.39
C GLY A 90 7.08 6.93 -17.76
N GLY A 91 7.66 7.72 -16.84
CA GLY A 91 8.95 8.38 -17.08
C GLY A 91 10.13 7.42 -17.08
N PHE A 92 10.21 6.54 -16.07
CA PHE A 92 11.32 5.61 -15.91
C PHE A 92 11.50 4.66 -17.11
N LEU A 93 10.40 4.18 -17.70
CA LEU A 93 10.45 3.28 -18.84
C LEU A 93 10.70 4.00 -20.17
N THR A 94 10.45 5.31 -20.26
CA THR A 94 10.74 6.11 -21.46
C THR A 94 12.15 6.71 -21.47
N GLU A 95 12.76 6.93 -20.30
CA GLU A 95 14.13 7.47 -20.19
C GLU A 95 15.24 6.44 -20.43
N GLY A 96 14.87 5.16 -20.64
CA GLY A 96 15.78 4.05 -20.94
C GLY A 96 15.88 3.67 -22.41
N GLU A 97 15.24 4.42 -23.32
CA GLU A 97 15.46 4.40 -24.78
C GLU A 97 16.35 5.57 -25.20
#